data_AF-A0A2A6L6C2-F1
#
_entry.id   AF-A0A2A6L6C2-F1
#
_cell.length_a   1.000
_cell.length_b   1.000
_cell.length_c   1.000
_cell.angle_alpha   90.00
_cell.angle_beta   90.00
_cell.angle_gamma   90.00
#
_symmetry.space_group_name_H-M   'P 1'
#
loop_
_entity.id
_entity.type
_entity.pdbx_description
1 polymer ?
#
loop_
_entity_poly.entity_id
_entity_poly.type
_entity_poly.pdbx_seq_one_letter_code
_entity_poly.pdbx_strand_id
1 'polypeptide(L)'
;MAHSGRRIFISAIAALLAIPASAAEIQHRTVYRVTLAGLPIARAAFLTQIEDDHSYTIAGDIKSAGLADLVTTISAKTSVSGVVRNDRLQALKYSLYYKKGKKARVYEVSYRNGDIISATTTPQPKRPKNWIDVTPRDMRSVLDPISGLVFTGDTKVCSQTLPIFDGETRMDLVLSPKGDKDFSTDGFKGKAVVCGVRFVPRSGYKKGRKDIDYLSKSDRMEIWFAKSDAANVYAPVYVRIPTEYGMVTITAVKYGSVS
;
A
#
# COMPACT_ATOMS: atom_id res chain seq x y z
N MET A 1 29.22 -82.88 11.84
CA MET A 1 29.85 -82.16 10.70
C MET A 1 28.84 -81.15 10.19
N ALA A 2 29.04 -79.86 10.51
CA ALA A 2 29.47 -78.81 9.55
C ALA A 2 28.26 -78.23 8.79
N HIS A 3 27.98 -76.92 8.67
CA HIS A 3 28.70 -75.67 8.93
C HIS A 3 27.71 -74.57 9.36
N SER A 4 28.20 -73.69 10.25
CA SER A 4 27.59 -72.42 10.64
C SER A 4 27.59 -71.41 9.48
N GLY A 5 26.42 -70.82 9.19
CA GLY A 5 26.25 -69.76 8.19
C GLY A 5 25.70 -68.48 8.83
N ARG A 6 26.60 -67.61 9.31
CA ARG A 6 26.31 -66.31 9.91
C ARG A 6 25.90 -65.32 8.82
N ARG A 7 24.60 -64.98 8.71
CA ARG A 7 24.11 -63.94 7.80
C ARG A 7 24.15 -62.59 8.50
N ILE A 8 24.98 -61.69 7.97
CA ILE A 8 25.16 -60.31 8.41
C ILE A 8 24.01 -59.46 7.86
N PHE A 9 23.37 -58.69 8.73
CA PHE A 9 22.35 -57.69 8.40
C PHE A 9 22.97 -56.50 7.67
N ILE A 10 22.32 -56.02 6.61
CA ILE A 10 22.54 -54.67 6.06
C ILE A 10 21.17 -53.99 6.03
N SER A 11 20.84 -53.25 7.10
CA SER A 11 19.76 -52.26 7.08
C SER A 11 20.26 -51.02 6.34
N ALA A 12 19.78 -50.80 5.12
CA ALA A 12 19.97 -49.55 4.41
C ALA A 12 19.07 -48.47 5.05
N ILE A 13 19.65 -47.65 5.94
CA ILE A 13 19.02 -46.42 6.41
C ILE A 13 19.16 -45.39 5.29
N ALA A 14 18.10 -45.21 4.50
CA ALA A 14 17.99 -44.08 3.58
C ALA A 14 17.72 -42.81 4.41
N ALA A 15 18.79 -42.06 4.70
CA ALA A 15 18.66 -40.72 5.26
C ALA A 15 18.06 -39.79 4.19
N LEU A 16 16.75 -39.54 4.27
CA LEU A 16 16.11 -38.41 3.59
C LEU A 16 16.70 -37.13 4.19
N LEU A 17 17.72 -36.58 3.52
CA LEU A 17 18.14 -35.21 3.73
C LEU A 17 16.97 -34.31 3.31
N ALA A 18 16.18 -33.87 4.28
CA ALA A 18 15.21 -32.80 4.08
C ALA A 18 16.00 -31.52 3.76
N ILE A 19 16.12 -31.20 2.48
CA ILE A 19 16.61 -29.89 2.05
C ILE A 19 15.57 -28.89 2.56
N PRO A 20 15.94 -27.94 3.45
CA PRO A 20 15.01 -26.89 3.82
C PRO A 20 14.68 -26.12 2.54
N ALA A 21 13.42 -26.15 2.13
CA ALA A 21 12.91 -25.23 1.14
C ALA A 21 13.05 -23.83 1.76
N SER A 22 14.08 -23.09 1.36
CA SER A 22 14.15 -21.66 1.66
C SER A 22 12.93 -21.04 1.01
N ALA A 23 11.97 -20.59 1.81
CA ALA A 23 10.87 -19.80 1.29
C ALA A 23 11.46 -18.56 0.61
N ALA A 24 10.95 -18.25 -0.58
CA ALA A 24 11.51 -17.21 -1.42
C ALA A 24 11.15 -15.84 -0.87
N GLU A 25 12.14 -14.98 -0.61
CA GLU A 25 11.91 -13.57 -0.33
C GLU A 25 11.39 -12.91 -1.61
N ILE A 26 10.16 -12.39 -1.58
CA ILE A 26 9.58 -11.67 -2.71
C ILE A 26 9.90 -10.19 -2.54
N GLN A 27 10.78 -9.67 -3.37
CA GLN A 27 11.05 -8.24 -3.46
C GLN A 27 10.40 -7.63 -4.70
N HIS A 28 9.54 -6.65 -4.49
CA HIS A 28 8.79 -5.99 -5.55
C HIS A 28 8.96 -4.48 -5.48
N ARG A 29 9.40 -3.86 -6.57
CA ARG A 29 9.66 -2.41 -6.63
C ARG A 29 8.67 -1.72 -7.56
N THR A 30 8.06 -0.67 -7.05
CA THR A 30 7.18 0.20 -7.83
C THR A 30 7.69 1.63 -7.81
N VAL A 31 7.78 2.26 -8.97
CA VAL A 31 8.16 3.67 -9.10
C VAL A 31 7.04 4.41 -9.81
N TYR A 32 6.65 5.56 -9.28
CA TYR A 32 5.57 6.37 -9.81
C TYR A 32 6.05 7.76 -10.22
N ARG A 33 5.42 8.28 -11.27
CA ARG A 33 5.41 9.71 -11.62
C ARG A 33 4.07 10.30 -11.23
N VAL A 34 4.10 11.43 -10.53
CA VAL A 34 2.91 12.19 -10.15
C VAL A 34 2.85 13.47 -10.97
N THR A 35 1.71 13.73 -11.60
CA THR A 35 1.46 14.96 -12.35
C THR A 35 0.23 15.70 -11.84
N LEU A 36 0.21 17.01 -12.01
CA LEU A 36 -0.97 17.87 -11.84
C LEU A 36 -1.22 18.59 -13.17
N ALA A 37 -2.40 18.38 -13.75
CA ALA A 37 -2.75 18.90 -15.07
C ALA A 37 -1.71 18.55 -16.16
N GLY A 38 -1.08 17.37 -16.05
CA GLY A 38 -0.03 16.89 -16.96
C GLY A 38 1.39 17.35 -16.60
N LEU A 39 1.56 18.32 -15.70
CA LEU A 39 2.87 18.80 -15.27
C LEU A 39 3.42 17.93 -14.13
N PRO A 40 4.65 17.39 -14.23
CA PRO A 40 5.25 16.60 -13.15
C PRO A 40 5.42 17.41 -11.87
N ILE A 41 4.95 16.88 -10.74
CA ILE A 41 5.04 17.54 -9.42
C ILE A 41 5.76 16.69 -8.37
N ALA A 42 5.79 15.37 -8.53
CA ALA A 42 6.48 14.48 -7.61
C ALA A 42 6.87 13.15 -8.26
N ARG A 43 7.78 12.42 -7.61
CA ARG A 43 8.11 11.02 -7.85
C ARG A 43 7.96 10.25 -6.55
N ALA A 44 7.57 8.98 -6.65
CA ALA A 44 7.52 8.09 -5.50
C ALA A 44 8.15 6.73 -5.86
N ALA A 45 8.86 6.11 -4.93
CA ALA A 45 9.40 4.78 -5.09
C ALA A 45 9.05 3.95 -3.85
N PHE A 46 8.55 2.75 -4.07
CA PHE A 46 8.17 1.81 -3.03
C PHE A 46 8.90 0.49 -3.26
N LEU A 47 9.39 -0.09 -2.17
CA LEU A 47 9.92 -1.45 -2.10
C LEU A 47 9.01 -2.25 -1.17
N THR A 48 8.38 -3.28 -1.70
CA THR A 48 7.61 -4.27 -0.96
C THR A 48 8.46 -5.51 -0.81
N GLN A 49 8.59 -6.00 0.41
CA GLN A 49 9.25 -7.27 0.72
C GLN A 49 8.24 -8.15 1.43
N ILE A 50 8.03 -9.37 0.94
CA ILE A 50 7.21 -10.39 1.59
C ILE A 50 8.15 -11.54 1.97
N GLU A 51 8.13 -11.88 3.25
CA GLU A 51 8.96 -12.91 3.86
C GLU A 51 8.07 -14.10 4.24
N ASP A 52 8.43 -15.27 3.73
CA ASP A 52 7.81 -16.57 4.03
C ASP A 52 6.29 -16.62 3.85
N ASP A 53 5.67 -15.73 3.06
CA ASP A 53 4.21 -15.52 2.98
C ASP A 53 3.52 -15.18 4.32
N HIS A 54 4.28 -14.80 5.35
CA HIS A 54 3.76 -14.53 6.69
C HIS A 54 3.89 -13.06 7.08
N SER A 55 5.03 -12.44 6.81
CA SER A 55 5.32 -11.05 7.13
C SER A 55 5.58 -10.23 5.88
N TYR A 56 5.31 -8.93 5.98
CA TYR A 56 5.66 -8.01 4.90
C TYR A 56 6.17 -6.70 5.44
N THR A 57 6.98 -6.04 4.63
CA THR A 57 7.33 -4.64 4.79
C THR A 57 7.09 -3.88 3.48
N ILE A 58 6.69 -2.62 3.60
CA ILE A 58 6.64 -1.68 2.46
C ILE A 58 7.36 -0.42 2.88
N ALA A 59 8.47 -0.09 2.23
CA ALA A 59 9.19 1.16 2.42
C ALA A 59 8.96 2.07 1.21
N GLY A 60 8.67 3.36 1.46
CA GLY A 60 8.40 4.34 0.42
C GLY A 60 9.21 5.63 0.60
N ASP A 61 9.69 6.20 -0.50
CA ASP A 61 10.31 7.51 -0.57
C ASP A 61 9.62 8.34 -1.66
N ILE A 62 9.17 9.55 -1.30
CA ILE A 62 8.41 10.47 -2.16
C ILE A 62 9.13 11.80 -2.15
N LYS A 63 9.36 12.38 -3.34
CA LYS A 63 10.03 13.67 -3.50
C LYS A 63 9.30 14.56 -4.49
N SER A 64 9.29 15.86 -4.25
CA SER A 64 8.89 16.86 -5.25
C SER A 64 9.72 16.73 -6.53
N ALA A 65 9.15 17.17 -7.64
CA ALA A 65 9.78 17.12 -8.95
C ALA A 65 9.34 18.32 -9.81
N GLY A 66 10.14 18.62 -10.84
CA GLY A 66 9.82 19.68 -11.80
C GLY A 66 9.80 21.07 -11.16
N LEU A 67 8.96 21.95 -11.70
CA LEU A 67 8.84 23.33 -11.21
C LEU A 67 8.32 23.42 -9.77
N ALA A 68 7.61 22.38 -9.28
CA ALA A 68 7.15 22.34 -7.89
C ALA A 68 8.32 22.36 -6.90
N ASP A 69 9.48 21.81 -7.27
CA ASP A 69 10.67 21.77 -6.42
C ASP A 69 11.33 23.15 -6.25
N LEU A 70 11.21 24.03 -7.25
CA LEU A 70 11.71 25.41 -7.19
C LEU A 70 10.89 26.29 -6.24
N VAL A 71 9.62 25.97 -6.03
CA VAL A 71 8.72 26.73 -5.15
C VAL A 71 8.85 26.26 -3.71
N THR A 72 8.73 24.96 -3.47
CA THR A 72 8.90 24.37 -2.14
C THR A 72 9.19 22.88 -2.25
N THR A 73 10.38 22.47 -1.79
CA THR A 73 10.74 21.05 -1.70
C THR A 73 9.85 20.31 -0.70
N ILE A 74 9.29 19.20 -1.16
CA ILE A 74 8.55 18.24 -0.36
C ILE A 74 9.31 16.92 -0.40
N SER A 75 9.55 16.33 0.77
CA SER A 75 10.02 14.96 0.86
C SER A 75 9.18 14.20 1.88
N ALA A 76 8.89 12.93 1.58
CA ALA A 76 8.25 12.05 2.53
C ALA A 76 8.89 10.67 2.50
N LYS A 77 8.97 10.05 3.66
CA LYS A 77 9.38 8.66 3.84
C LYS A 77 8.30 7.93 4.60
N THR A 78 7.96 6.73 4.17
CA THR A 78 6.91 5.95 4.80
C THR A 78 7.35 4.51 4.95
N SER A 79 6.89 3.87 6.00
CA SER A 79 7.05 2.43 6.19
C SER A 79 5.77 1.81 6.71
N VAL A 80 5.48 0.61 6.22
CA VAL A 80 4.45 -0.27 6.78
C VAL A 80 5.13 -1.60 7.09
N SER A 81 4.82 -2.18 8.24
CA SER A 81 5.13 -3.58 8.52
C SER A 81 3.89 -4.29 9.05
N GLY A 82 3.76 -5.56 8.70
CA GLY A 82 2.57 -6.33 9.06
C GLY A 82 2.68 -7.80 8.72
N VAL A 83 1.53 -8.45 8.73
CA VAL A 83 1.39 -9.88 8.41
C VAL A 83 0.43 -10.09 7.25
N VAL A 84 0.65 -11.13 6.47
CA VAL A 84 -0.28 -11.60 5.45
C VAL A 84 -1.31 -12.49 6.13
N ARG A 85 -2.59 -12.12 6.09
CA ARG A 85 -3.70 -12.89 6.68
C ARG A 85 -4.97 -12.76 5.86
N ASN A 86 -5.62 -13.89 5.57
CA ASN A 86 -6.90 -13.94 4.82
C ASN A 86 -6.83 -13.17 3.51
N ASP A 87 -5.79 -13.43 2.72
CA ASP A 87 -5.52 -12.76 1.45
C ASP A 87 -5.42 -11.23 1.51
N ARG A 88 -4.96 -10.70 2.65
CA ARG A 88 -4.78 -9.27 2.89
C ARG A 88 -3.48 -8.99 3.63
N LEU A 89 -2.91 -7.84 3.32
CA LEU A 89 -1.84 -7.25 4.10
C LEU A 89 -2.46 -6.55 5.32
N GLN A 90 -2.25 -7.12 6.51
CA GLN A 90 -2.72 -6.54 7.77
C GLN A 90 -1.56 -5.82 8.46
N ALA A 91 -1.63 -4.49 8.46
CA ALA A 91 -0.62 -3.67 9.11
C ALA A 91 -0.56 -3.94 10.61
N LEU A 92 0.65 -3.93 11.15
CA LEU A 92 0.96 -3.84 12.58
C LEU A 92 1.46 -2.44 12.93
N LYS A 93 2.24 -1.83 12.02
CA LYS A 93 2.75 -0.46 12.14
C LYS A 93 2.71 0.27 10.80
N TYR A 94 2.38 1.54 10.85
CA TYR A 94 2.49 2.49 9.75
C TYR A 94 3.22 3.74 10.25
N SER A 95 4.19 4.22 9.48
CA SER A 95 4.86 5.48 9.73
C SER A 95 4.90 6.35 8.48
N LEU A 96 4.81 7.66 8.68
CA LEU A 96 4.99 8.67 7.64
C LEU A 96 5.77 9.85 8.21
N TYR A 97 7.01 10.00 7.76
CA TYR A 97 7.77 11.24 7.89
C TYR A 97 7.46 12.13 6.68
N TYR A 98 6.95 13.33 6.92
CA TYR A 98 6.65 14.31 5.88
C TYR A 98 7.37 15.63 6.17
N LYS A 99 8.12 16.14 5.19
CA LYS A 99 8.85 17.40 5.28
C LYS A 99 8.46 18.31 4.13
N LYS A 100 8.08 19.55 4.46
CA LYS A 100 7.82 20.64 3.51
C LYS A 100 8.68 21.84 3.89
N GLY A 101 9.68 22.14 3.05
CA GLY A 101 10.72 23.12 3.38
C GLY A 101 11.41 22.78 4.71
N LYS A 102 11.32 23.67 5.71
CA LYS A 102 11.89 23.46 7.06
C LYS A 102 10.95 22.73 8.04
N LYS A 103 9.67 22.57 7.69
CA LYS A 103 8.66 21.99 8.60
C LYS A 103 8.58 20.49 8.37
N ALA A 104 8.77 19.71 9.44
CA ALA A 104 8.60 18.26 9.42
C ALA A 104 7.44 17.83 10.31
N ARG A 105 6.80 16.73 9.93
CA ARG A 105 5.78 16.03 10.71
C ARG A 105 6.03 14.54 10.62
N VAL A 106 5.78 13.84 11.72
CA VAL A 106 5.83 12.38 11.79
C VAL A 106 4.46 11.89 12.22
N TYR A 107 3.91 10.96 11.47
CA TYR A 107 2.70 10.22 11.81
C TYR A 107 3.09 8.78 12.10
N GLU A 108 2.62 8.24 13.21
CA GLU A 108 2.86 6.84 13.57
C GLU A 108 1.54 6.22 14.01
N VAL A 109 1.22 5.06 13.46
CA VAL A 109 0.00 4.31 13.78
C VAL A 109 0.39 2.88 14.08
N SER A 110 -0.11 2.36 15.20
CA SER A 110 0.02 0.95 15.58
C SER A 110 -1.35 0.29 15.56
N TYR A 111 -1.37 -0.95 15.09
CA TYR A 111 -2.60 -1.72 14.88
C TYR A 111 -2.56 -3.03 15.65
N ARG A 112 -3.75 -3.57 15.94
CA ARG A 112 -3.96 -4.92 16.45
C ARG A 112 -5.21 -5.49 15.82
N ASN A 113 -5.07 -6.54 15.01
CA ASN A 113 -6.19 -7.18 14.31
C ASN A 113 -7.04 -6.20 13.48
N GLY A 114 -6.41 -5.20 12.86
CA GLY A 114 -7.09 -4.14 12.09
C GLY A 114 -7.60 -2.95 12.90
N ASP A 115 -7.54 -2.99 14.24
CA ASP A 115 -7.92 -1.85 15.08
C ASP A 115 -6.71 -0.98 15.40
N ILE A 116 -6.86 0.34 15.34
CA ILE A 116 -5.83 1.28 15.80
C ILE A 116 -5.76 1.23 17.33
N ILE A 117 -4.56 0.97 17.85
CA ILE A 117 -4.28 1.00 19.30
C ILE A 117 -3.48 2.23 19.71
N SER A 118 -2.82 2.90 18.76
CA SER A 118 -2.14 4.17 18.96
C SER A 118 -2.02 4.90 17.63
N ALA A 119 -2.26 6.21 17.64
CA ALA A 119 -2.02 7.09 16.50
C ALA A 119 -1.45 8.42 17.02
N THR A 120 -0.24 8.78 16.59
CA THR A 120 0.46 9.99 17.04
C THR A 120 0.82 10.87 15.85
N THR A 121 0.90 12.18 16.11
CA THR A 121 1.41 13.16 15.15
C THR A 121 2.37 14.10 15.88
N THR A 122 3.60 14.21 15.38
CA THR A 122 4.66 15.02 15.98
C THR A 122 5.20 16.05 14.98
N PRO A 123 5.19 17.36 15.31
CA PRO A 123 4.58 17.96 16.49
C PRO A 123 3.05 17.87 16.44
N GLN A 124 2.40 17.90 17.61
CA GLN A 124 0.94 17.82 17.68
C GLN A 124 0.28 18.98 16.91
N PRO A 125 -0.66 18.68 15.99
CA PRO A 125 -1.32 19.70 15.20
C PRO A 125 -2.32 20.49 16.07
N LYS A 126 -2.40 21.80 15.85
CA LYS A 126 -3.48 22.62 16.40
C LYS A 126 -4.75 22.38 15.61
N ARG A 127 -5.74 21.73 16.22
CA ARG A 127 -7.05 21.46 15.62
C ARG A 127 -7.98 22.67 15.76
N PRO A 128 -8.67 23.10 14.68
CA PRO A 128 -9.64 24.19 14.76
C PRO A 128 -10.93 23.76 15.46
N LYS A 129 -11.77 24.72 15.88
CA LYS A 129 -13.04 24.44 16.56
C LYS A 129 -14.02 23.57 15.75
N ASN A 130 -13.95 23.65 14.43
CA ASN A 130 -14.81 22.88 13.52
C ASN A 130 -14.14 21.58 13.03
N TRP A 131 -13.23 21.03 13.82
CA TRP A 131 -12.64 19.72 13.58
C TRP A 131 -13.63 18.60 13.86
N ILE A 132 -13.64 17.57 13.02
CA ILE A 132 -14.40 16.35 13.24
C ILE A 132 -13.45 15.33 13.85
N ASP A 133 -13.63 15.00 15.13
CA ASP A 133 -12.73 14.09 15.83
C ASP A 133 -12.87 12.64 15.37
N VAL A 134 -11.75 11.92 15.38
CA VAL A 134 -11.70 10.48 15.14
C VAL A 134 -12.23 9.77 16.38
N THR A 135 -13.36 9.09 16.23
CA THR A 135 -13.98 8.37 17.35
C THR A 135 -13.35 6.99 17.55
N PRO A 136 -13.51 6.36 18.74
CA PRO A 136 -13.11 4.96 18.92
C PRO A 136 -13.78 3.98 17.95
N ARG A 137 -14.92 4.35 17.34
CA ARG A 137 -15.56 3.57 16.28
C ARG A 137 -14.83 3.68 14.95
N ASP A 138 -14.33 4.86 14.62
CA ASP A 138 -13.58 5.11 13.39
C ASP A 138 -12.22 4.41 13.38
N MET A 139 -11.71 4.05 14.56
CA MET A 139 -10.44 3.36 14.76
C MET A 139 -10.50 1.84 14.56
N ARG A 140 -11.68 1.26 14.33
CA ARG A 140 -11.85 -0.20 14.22
C ARG A 140 -11.84 -0.69 12.78
N SER A 141 -11.20 -1.84 12.57
CA SER A 141 -11.15 -2.56 11.28
C SER A 141 -10.74 -1.66 10.11
N VAL A 142 -9.66 -0.92 10.29
CA VAL A 142 -9.12 0.02 9.32
C VAL A 142 -7.83 -0.49 8.69
N LEU A 143 -7.46 0.12 7.57
CA LEU A 143 -6.26 -0.16 6.80
C LEU A 143 -5.39 1.09 6.72
N ASP A 144 -4.08 0.91 6.59
CA ASP A 144 -3.18 2.00 6.23
C ASP A 144 -3.31 2.35 4.73
N PRO A 145 -2.90 3.56 4.31
CA PRO A 145 -3.14 4.04 2.94
C PRO A 145 -2.29 3.36 1.86
N ILE A 146 -1.31 2.54 2.23
CA ILE A 146 -0.40 1.88 1.28
C ILE A 146 -0.79 0.40 1.16
N SER A 147 -0.68 -0.36 2.26
CA SER A 147 -0.95 -1.81 2.20
C SER A 147 -2.44 -2.11 2.06
N GLY A 148 -3.32 -1.19 2.47
CA GLY A 148 -4.76 -1.30 2.23
C GLY A 148 -5.17 -1.23 0.76
N LEU A 149 -4.26 -0.83 -0.14
CA LEU A 149 -4.46 -0.83 -1.60
C LEU A 149 -3.76 -2.01 -2.28
N VAL A 150 -3.12 -2.91 -1.54
CA VAL A 150 -2.50 -4.11 -2.07
C VAL A 150 -3.36 -5.30 -1.69
N PHE A 151 -3.81 -6.06 -2.69
CA PHE A 151 -4.62 -7.26 -2.50
C PHE A 151 -3.79 -8.48 -2.84
N THR A 152 -3.81 -9.53 -2.02
CA THR A 152 -3.13 -10.77 -2.36
C THR A 152 -4.10 -11.75 -3.01
N GLY A 153 -3.56 -12.72 -3.76
CA GLY A 153 -4.35 -13.76 -4.43
C GLY A 153 -5.32 -13.22 -5.48
N ASP A 154 -6.35 -14.00 -5.81
CA ASP A 154 -7.34 -13.70 -6.85
C ASP A 154 -8.59 -12.99 -6.32
N THR A 155 -8.35 -11.87 -5.62
CA THR A 155 -9.43 -11.05 -5.04
C THR A 155 -10.12 -10.18 -6.09
N LYS A 156 -11.45 -10.05 -5.97
CA LYS A 156 -12.23 -9.03 -6.70
C LYS A 156 -11.93 -7.63 -6.16
N VAL A 157 -10.90 -6.99 -6.71
CA VAL A 157 -10.36 -5.70 -6.23
C VAL A 157 -11.37 -4.55 -6.28
N CYS A 158 -12.28 -4.52 -7.27
CA CYS A 158 -13.23 -3.41 -7.44
C CYS A 158 -14.57 -3.57 -6.69
N SER A 159 -14.75 -4.61 -5.86
CA SER A 159 -15.98 -4.82 -5.08
C SER A 159 -15.70 -4.70 -3.58
N GLN A 160 -14.89 -3.70 -3.21
CA GLN A 160 -14.40 -3.51 -1.85
C GLN A 160 -14.76 -2.11 -1.34
N THR A 161 -15.05 -2.01 -0.06
CA THR A 161 -14.99 -0.74 0.67
C THR A 161 -13.74 -0.78 1.54
N LEU A 162 -12.82 0.15 1.31
CA LEU A 162 -11.54 0.20 2.00
C LEU A 162 -11.61 1.26 3.10
N PRO A 163 -11.70 0.85 4.38
CA PRO A 163 -11.68 1.77 5.51
C PRO A 163 -10.26 2.27 5.79
N ILE A 164 -9.84 3.36 5.17
CA ILE A 164 -8.47 3.89 5.30
C ILE A 164 -8.35 4.89 6.45
N PHE A 165 -7.28 4.76 7.24
CA PHE A 165 -6.82 5.79 8.17
C PHE A 165 -5.39 6.21 7.83
N ASP A 166 -5.18 7.48 7.49
CA ASP A 166 -3.88 7.99 7.00
C ASP A 166 -2.94 8.52 8.09
N GLY A 167 -3.28 8.30 9.37
CA GLY A 167 -2.57 8.88 10.52
C GLY A 167 -3.29 10.09 11.13
N GLU A 168 -4.18 10.75 10.38
CA GLU A 168 -4.97 11.88 10.87
C GLU A 168 -6.45 11.75 10.50
N THR A 169 -6.74 11.39 9.24
CA THR A 169 -8.06 11.33 8.62
C THR A 169 -8.52 9.89 8.45
N ARG A 170 -9.78 9.61 8.79
CA ARG A 170 -10.50 8.38 8.47
C ARG A 170 -11.39 8.60 7.25
N MET A 171 -11.28 7.74 6.24
CA MET A 171 -12.05 7.81 5.00
C MET A 171 -12.38 6.42 4.45
N ASP A 172 -13.56 6.22 3.89
CA ASP A 172 -13.84 5.01 3.10
C ASP A 172 -13.57 5.29 1.62
N LEU A 173 -12.82 4.38 0.98
CA LEU A 173 -12.72 4.32 -0.48
C LEU A 173 -13.64 3.21 -0.96
N VAL A 174 -14.76 3.57 -1.57
CA VAL A 174 -15.72 2.60 -2.11
C VAL A 174 -15.38 2.35 -3.56
N LEU A 175 -14.88 1.14 -3.84
CA LEU A 175 -14.46 0.72 -5.17
C LEU A 175 -15.66 0.15 -5.94
N SER A 176 -15.67 0.39 -7.25
CA SER A 176 -16.69 -0.11 -8.17
C SER A 176 -16.04 -0.55 -9.49
N PRO A 177 -16.51 -1.63 -10.15
CA PRO A 177 -15.89 -2.12 -11.39
C PRO A 177 -16.12 -1.14 -12.54
N LYS A 178 -15.08 -0.92 -13.36
CA LYS A 178 -15.14 -0.13 -14.61
C LYS A 178 -14.51 -0.84 -15.82
N GLY A 179 -14.27 -2.16 -15.72
CA GLY A 179 -13.66 -2.98 -16.76
C GLY A 179 -12.14 -3.00 -16.69
N ASP A 180 -11.48 -3.37 -17.78
CA ASP A 180 -10.02 -3.53 -17.86
C ASP A 180 -9.42 -2.60 -18.92
N LYS A 181 -8.15 -2.24 -18.74
CA LYS A 181 -7.36 -1.46 -19.70
C LYS A 181 -6.00 -2.08 -19.91
N ASP A 182 -5.48 -1.98 -21.13
CA ASP A 182 -4.08 -2.30 -21.38
C ASP A 182 -3.17 -1.30 -20.66
N PHE A 183 -2.16 -1.80 -19.97
CA PHE A 183 -1.18 -1.02 -19.25
C PHE A 183 0.23 -1.60 -19.47
N SER A 184 1.20 -0.72 -19.69
CA SER A 184 2.59 -1.11 -19.92
C SER A 184 3.52 -0.11 -19.25
N THR A 185 4.55 -0.64 -18.59
CA THR A 185 5.60 0.10 -17.91
C THR A 185 6.85 -0.77 -17.84
N ASP A 186 7.98 -0.24 -17.36
CA ASP A 186 9.13 -1.08 -17.03
C ASP A 186 8.74 -2.15 -16.00
N GLY A 187 9.05 -3.42 -16.28
CA GLY A 187 8.71 -4.58 -15.44
C GLY A 187 7.30 -5.18 -15.62
N PHE A 188 6.40 -4.53 -16.36
CA PHE A 188 5.02 -5.04 -16.54
C PHE A 188 4.38 -4.64 -17.86
N LYS A 189 3.71 -5.60 -18.49
CA LYS A 189 2.86 -5.39 -19.67
C LYS A 189 1.67 -6.35 -19.61
N GLY A 190 0.46 -5.82 -19.57
CA GLY A 190 -0.74 -6.65 -19.46
C GLY A 190 -2.01 -5.83 -19.26
N LYS A 191 -3.06 -6.49 -18.77
CA LYS A 191 -4.31 -5.84 -18.38
C LYS A 191 -4.22 -5.31 -16.95
N ALA A 192 -4.76 -4.12 -16.74
CA ALA A 192 -5.02 -3.55 -15.42
C ALA A 192 -6.53 -3.44 -15.21
N VAL A 193 -7.00 -3.88 -14.03
CA VAL A 193 -8.39 -3.80 -13.62
C VAL A 193 -8.69 -2.37 -13.19
N VAL A 194 -9.69 -1.74 -13.81
CA VAL A 194 -10.08 -0.36 -13.53
C VAL A 194 -11.20 -0.34 -12.51
N CYS A 195 -10.96 0.32 -11.38
CA CYS A 195 -11.98 0.62 -10.38
C CYS A 195 -12.32 2.11 -10.37
N GLY A 196 -13.62 2.42 -10.37
CA GLY A 196 -14.12 3.72 -9.96
C GLY A 196 -14.03 3.85 -8.44
N VAL A 197 -13.71 5.05 -7.95
CA VAL A 197 -13.54 5.29 -6.52
C VAL A 197 -14.50 6.38 -6.06
N ARG A 198 -15.29 6.08 -5.02
CA ARG A 198 -16.04 7.09 -4.28
C ARG A 198 -15.36 7.35 -2.95
N PHE A 199 -14.92 8.58 -2.73
CA PHE A 199 -14.28 9.03 -1.50
C PHE A 199 -15.33 9.45 -0.48
N VAL A 200 -15.32 8.82 0.71
CA VAL A 200 -16.28 9.11 1.79
C VAL A 200 -15.51 9.51 3.05
N PRO A 201 -15.36 10.81 3.33
CA PRO A 201 -14.67 11.25 4.54
C PRO A 201 -15.51 10.94 5.77
N ARG A 202 -14.89 10.40 6.84
CA ARG A 202 -15.58 10.00 8.08
C ARG A 202 -15.23 10.93 9.23
N SER A 203 -13.95 11.08 9.52
CA SER A 203 -13.47 11.89 10.65
C SER A 203 -11.99 12.24 10.50
N GLY A 204 -11.45 13.03 11.42
CA GLY A 204 -10.05 13.44 11.38
C GLY A 204 -9.74 14.55 10.39
N TYR A 205 -10.71 15.45 10.15
CA TYR A 205 -10.53 16.57 9.24
C TYR A 205 -11.33 17.80 9.68
N LYS A 206 -10.95 18.97 9.14
CA LYS A 206 -11.68 20.22 9.34
C LYS A 206 -12.96 20.21 8.50
N LYS A 207 -14.13 20.41 9.10
CA LYS A 207 -15.39 20.56 8.37
C LYS A 207 -15.31 21.75 7.39
N GLY A 208 -15.81 21.58 6.16
CA GLY A 208 -15.77 22.63 5.13
C GLY A 208 -14.40 22.80 4.46
N ARG A 209 -13.52 21.79 4.58
CA ARG A 209 -12.22 21.78 3.90
C ARG A 209 -12.47 21.48 2.41
N LYS A 210 -12.17 22.45 1.55
CA LYS A 210 -12.57 22.46 0.14
C LYS A 210 -12.14 21.22 -0.66
N ASP A 211 -10.91 20.75 -0.47
CA ASP A 211 -10.38 19.56 -1.14
C ASP A 211 -11.17 18.29 -0.76
N ILE A 212 -11.46 18.09 0.53
CA ILE A 212 -12.29 16.98 1.02
C ILE A 212 -13.72 17.09 0.48
N ASP A 213 -14.34 18.26 0.57
CA ASP A 213 -15.70 18.48 0.10
C ASP A 213 -15.82 18.25 -1.41
N TYR A 214 -14.83 18.73 -2.18
CA TYR A 214 -14.74 18.52 -3.63
C TYR A 214 -14.64 17.03 -3.96
N LEU A 215 -13.71 16.31 -3.33
CA LEU A 215 -13.52 14.88 -3.56
C LEU A 215 -14.75 14.07 -3.16
N SER A 216 -15.42 14.44 -2.06
CA SER A 216 -16.62 13.74 -1.58
C SER A 216 -17.80 13.79 -2.54
N LYS A 217 -17.83 14.78 -3.43
CA LYS A 217 -18.87 15.01 -4.44
C LYS A 217 -18.49 14.50 -5.83
N SER A 218 -17.25 14.05 -5.99
CA SER A 218 -16.72 13.61 -7.27
C SER A 218 -16.97 12.11 -7.49
N ASP A 219 -17.33 11.75 -8.72
CA ASP A 219 -17.44 10.39 -9.24
C ASP A 219 -16.34 10.02 -10.25
N ARG A 220 -15.40 10.94 -10.51
CA ARG A 220 -14.38 10.82 -11.58
C ARG A 220 -13.07 10.17 -11.13
N MET A 221 -12.96 9.79 -9.85
CA MET A 221 -11.76 9.15 -9.32
C MET A 221 -11.65 7.70 -9.82
N GLU A 222 -10.44 7.29 -10.17
CA GLU A 222 -10.14 5.95 -10.65
C GLU A 222 -8.83 5.44 -10.05
N ILE A 223 -8.78 4.14 -9.76
CA ILE A 223 -7.55 3.40 -9.47
C ILE A 223 -7.52 2.19 -10.40
N TRP A 224 -6.38 1.96 -11.04
CA TRP A 224 -6.15 0.78 -11.88
C TRP A 224 -5.17 -0.14 -11.14
N PHE A 225 -5.52 -1.42 -11.05
CA PHE A 225 -4.72 -2.43 -10.38
C PHE A 225 -4.13 -3.39 -11.40
N ALA A 226 -2.82 -3.62 -11.35
CA ALA A 226 -2.16 -4.69 -12.10
C ALA A 226 -1.84 -5.84 -11.14
N LYS A 227 -1.93 -7.08 -11.64
CA LYS A 227 -1.45 -8.26 -10.92
C LYS A 227 0.04 -8.45 -11.21
N SER A 228 0.85 -8.55 -10.16
CA SER A 228 2.21 -9.03 -10.26
C SER A 228 2.19 -10.54 -10.05
N ASP A 229 2.51 -11.32 -11.08
CA ASP A 229 2.53 -12.79 -10.97
C ASP A 229 3.63 -13.27 -10.03
N ALA A 230 4.79 -12.61 -10.06
CA ALA A 230 5.94 -12.95 -9.20
C ALA A 230 5.64 -12.75 -7.70
N ALA A 231 4.83 -11.75 -7.36
CA ALA A 231 4.46 -11.46 -5.98
C ALA A 231 3.06 -11.96 -5.60
N ASN A 232 2.29 -12.48 -6.56
CA ASN A 232 0.87 -12.84 -6.44
C ASN A 232 0.01 -11.77 -5.73
N VAL A 233 0.26 -10.49 -6.05
CA VAL A 233 -0.49 -9.35 -5.51
C VAL A 233 -0.99 -8.42 -6.60
N TYR A 234 -2.17 -7.84 -6.39
CA TYR A 234 -2.64 -6.66 -7.10
C TYR A 234 -2.17 -5.41 -6.39
N ALA A 235 -1.61 -4.46 -7.13
CA ALA A 235 -1.27 -3.15 -6.61
C ALA A 235 -1.60 -2.04 -7.62
N PRO A 236 -1.79 -0.79 -7.16
CA PRO A 236 -2.12 0.33 -8.04
C PRO A 236 -1.01 0.58 -9.06
N VAL A 237 -1.35 0.69 -10.33
CA VAL A 237 -0.42 1.13 -11.39
C VAL A 237 -0.81 2.47 -12.00
N TYR A 238 -2.05 2.89 -11.79
CA TYR A 238 -2.53 4.19 -12.19
C TYR A 238 -3.60 4.69 -11.21
N VAL A 239 -3.55 5.98 -10.88
CA VAL A 239 -4.59 6.67 -10.09
C VAL A 239 -4.90 7.99 -10.75
N ARG A 240 -6.18 8.34 -10.80
CA ARG A 240 -6.66 9.64 -11.27
C ARG A 240 -7.54 10.29 -10.21
N ILE A 241 -7.16 11.48 -9.77
CA ILE A 241 -7.85 12.24 -8.73
C ILE A 241 -8.19 13.63 -9.28
N PRO A 242 -9.47 13.98 -9.40
CA PRO A 242 -9.86 15.34 -9.75
C PRO A 242 -9.63 16.25 -8.55
N THR A 243 -8.98 17.38 -8.77
CA THR A 243 -8.83 18.44 -7.76
C THR A 243 -9.34 19.76 -8.31
N GLU A 244 -9.54 20.75 -7.44
CA GLU A 244 -9.90 22.11 -7.85
C GLU A 244 -8.85 22.76 -8.78
N TYR A 245 -7.60 22.28 -8.72
CA TYR A 245 -6.47 22.81 -9.50
C TYR A 245 -6.17 22.03 -10.78
N GLY A 246 -6.98 21.01 -11.08
CA GLY A 246 -6.79 20.12 -12.22
C GLY A 246 -6.65 18.66 -11.82
N MET A 247 -6.42 17.80 -12.80
CA MET A 247 -6.33 16.35 -12.58
C MET A 247 -4.96 15.99 -12.03
N VAL A 248 -4.92 15.37 -10.85
CA VAL A 248 -3.73 14.68 -10.36
C VAL A 248 -3.73 13.26 -10.95
N THR A 249 -2.62 12.86 -11.55
CA THR A 249 -2.40 11.47 -11.99
C THR A 249 -1.17 10.90 -11.33
N ILE A 250 -1.28 9.67 -10.85
CA ILE A 250 -0.15 8.88 -10.33
C ILE A 250 -0.01 7.71 -11.27
N THR A 251 1.12 7.58 -11.96
CA THR A 251 1.33 6.54 -12.98
C THR A 251 2.59 5.77 -12.67
N ALA A 252 2.50 4.46 -12.59
CA ALA A 252 3.66 3.60 -12.45
C ALA A 252 4.53 3.73 -13.71
N VAL A 253 5.82 3.98 -13.49
CA VAL A 253 6.89 3.99 -14.50
C VAL A 253 7.86 2.83 -14.32
N LYS A 254 7.73 2.09 -13.21
CA LYS A 254 8.28 0.75 -12.98
C LYS A 254 7.32 -0.03 -12.09
N TYR A 255 7.05 -1.29 -12.41
CA TYR A 255 6.24 -2.21 -11.62
C TYR A 255 6.76 -3.64 -11.87
N GLY A 256 7.49 -4.22 -10.93
CA GLY A 256 8.01 -5.57 -11.08
C GLY A 256 9.03 -5.94 -10.00
N SER A 257 9.58 -7.15 -10.09
CA SER A 257 10.57 -7.67 -9.14
C SER A 257 11.85 -6.83 -9.10
N VAL A 258 12.53 -6.85 -7.94
CA VAL A 258 13.91 -6.36 -7.83
C VAL A 258 14.82 -7.45 -8.36
N SER A 259 15.27 -7.30 -9.61
CA SER A 259 16.36 -8.08 -10.20
C SER A 259 17.71 -7.54 -9.76
#